data_AF-G5QE75-F1
#
_entry.id   AF-G5QE75-F1
#
_cell.length_a   1.000
_cell.length_b   1.000
_cell.length_c   1.000
_cell.angle_alpha   90.00
_cell.angle_beta   90.00
_cell.angle_gamma   90.00
#
_symmetry.space_group_name_H-M   'P 1'
#
loop_
_entity.id
_entity.type
_entity.pdbx_description
1 polymer ?
#
loop_
_entity_poly.entity_id
_entity_poly.type
_entity_poly.pdbx_seq_one_letter_code
_entity_poly.pdbx_strand_id
1 'polypeptide(L)'
;AKFERALKARNIDELTSGYQIDFIGKDYAKKQAGEKSVTVIVPDVEHNTLAENKNSHNLFLTGDNLDVLRHLQNNYADTVDMIYIDPPYNTGSDGFVYPDHFEYSDRALQDMFGLNDTELARLKSIQGKSTHSAWLSFMYPRLFHALSWTGHGIISQ
;
A
#
# COMPACT_ATOMS: atom_id res chain seq x y z
N ALA A 1 16.22 -0.41 -25.40
CA ALA A 1 16.14 -0.10 -26.85
C ALA A 1 14.95 0.78 -27.27
N LYS A 2 13.69 0.29 -27.32
CA LYS A 2 12.53 1.12 -27.78
C LYS A 2 12.09 2.18 -26.75
N PHE A 3 12.12 1.83 -25.46
CA PHE A 3 11.76 2.71 -24.35
C PHE A 3 12.74 3.87 -24.14
N GLU A 4 14.05 3.59 -24.12
CA GLU A 4 15.10 4.62 -24.03
C GLU A 4 15.05 5.61 -25.20
N ARG A 5 14.72 5.13 -26.40
CA ARG A 5 14.56 5.99 -27.59
C ARG A 5 13.36 6.93 -27.45
N ALA A 6 12.27 6.47 -26.82
CA ALA A 6 11.09 7.26 -26.56
C ALA A 6 11.32 8.33 -25.47
N LEU A 7 12.09 8.01 -24.43
CA LEU A 7 12.50 8.96 -23.39
C LEU A 7 13.37 10.08 -23.97
N LYS A 8 14.39 9.71 -24.77
CA LYS A 8 15.26 10.67 -25.45
C LYS A 8 14.51 11.57 -26.44
N ALA A 9 13.50 11.04 -27.13
CA ALA A 9 12.67 11.82 -28.06
C ALA A 9 11.79 12.87 -27.39
N ARG A 10 11.56 12.77 -26.06
CA ARG A 10 10.78 13.74 -25.28
C ARG A 10 11.64 14.68 -24.43
N ASN A 11 12.96 14.70 -24.61
CA ASN A 11 13.90 15.53 -23.84
C ASN A 11 13.80 15.32 -22.30
N ILE A 12 13.40 14.12 -21.88
CA ILE A 12 13.36 13.75 -20.46
C ILE A 12 14.77 13.27 -20.08
N ASP A 13 15.63 14.21 -19.68
CA ASP A 13 16.99 13.96 -19.18
C ASP A 13 16.99 13.86 -17.64
N GLU A 14 16.01 13.14 -17.07
CA GLU A 14 15.53 13.41 -15.72
C GLU A 14 15.91 12.37 -14.65
N LEU A 15 16.99 11.58 -14.84
CA LEU A 15 17.25 10.46 -13.92
C LEU A 15 18.67 10.33 -13.36
N THR A 16 19.53 11.34 -13.47
CA THR A 16 20.88 11.26 -12.88
C THR A 16 21.08 12.08 -11.59
N SER A 17 20.12 12.90 -11.15
CA SER A 17 20.26 13.70 -9.91
C SER A 17 18.99 13.86 -9.06
N GLY A 18 18.16 12.83 -8.95
CA GLY A 18 16.98 12.86 -8.07
C GLY A 18 17.34 12.50 -6.61
N TYR A 19 16.92 13.31 -5.65
CA TYR A 19 16.93 12.92 -4.23
C TYR A 19 15.83 11.87 -4.01
N GLN A 20 16.18 10.69 -3.51
CA GLN A 20 15.20 9.69 -3.10
C GLN A 20 15.29 9.43 -1.60
N ILE A 21 14.14 9.14 -1.00
CA ILE A 21 14.10 8.48 0.30
C ILE A 21 14.25 6.98 0.05
N ASP A 22 15.23 6.39 0.72
CA ASP A 22 15.45 4.95 0.72
C ASP A 22 15.24 4.38 2.13
N PHE A 23 14.66 3.19 2.22
CA PHE A 23 14.31 2.57 3.50
C PHE A 23 14.25 1.04 3.38
N ILE A 24 14.46 0.36 4.50
CA ILE A 24 14.39 -1.10 4.57
C ILE A 24 12.94 -1.52 4.31
N GLY A 25 12.73 -2.42 3.35
CA GLY A 25 11.38 -2.89 2.96
C GLY A 25 10.75 -2.14 1.79
N LYS A 26 11.43 -1.15 1.19
CA LYS A 26 10.89 -0.38 0.06
C LYS A 26 10.45 -1.23 -1.14
N ASP A 27 11.27 -2.19 -1.57
CA ASP A 27 10.93 -3.04 -2.72
C ASP A 27 9.82 -4.04 -2.37
N TYR A 28 9.79 -4.51 -1.13
CA TYR A 28 8.69 -5.33 -0.62
C TYR A 28 7.36 -4.55 -0.59
N ALA A 29 7.38 -3.32 -0.09
CA ALA A 29 6.21 -2.44 -0.04
C ALA A 29 5.69 -2.11 -1.46
N LYS A 30 6.59 -1.89 -2.43
CA LYS A 30 6.21 -1.75 -3.85
C LYS A 30 5.58 -3.01 -4.41
N LYS A 31 6.12 -4.18 -4.07
CA LYS A 31 5.57 -5.47 -4.49
C LYS A 31 4.14 -5.63 -3.97
N GLN A 32 3.91 -5.36 -2.68
CA GLN A 32 2.58 -5.41 -2.07
C GLN A 32 1.59 -4.44 -2.74
N ALA A 33 2.03 -3.25 -3.11
CA ALA A 33 1.19 -2.27 -3.81
C ALA A 33 0.74 -2.72 -5.21
N GLY A 34 1.50 -3.64 -5.84
CA GLY A 34 1.19 -4.19 -7.17
C GLY A 34 0.39 -5.50 -7.14
N GLU A 35 0.02 -6.00 -5.97
CA GLU A 35 -0.68 -7.27 -5.80
C GLU A 35 -2.19 -7.13 -5.82
N LYS A 36 -2.86 -8.18 -6.28
CA LYS A 36 -4.31 -8.32 -6.17
C LYS A 36 -4.67 -8.93 -4.82
N SER A 37 -5.85 -8.61 -4.31
CA SER A 37 -6.30 -9.26 -3.07
C SER A 37 -6.54 -10.75 -3.29
N VAL A 38 -6.21 -11.54 -2.27
CA VAL A 38 -6.43 -13.00 -2.21
C VAL A 38 -7.69 -13.35 -1.40
N THR A 39 -8.33 -12.36 -0.79
CA THR A 39 -9.52 -12.53 0.06
C THR A 39 -10.81 -12.33 -0.76
N VAL A 40 -11.97 -12.47 -0.12
CA VAL A 40 -13.28 -12.21 -0.72
C VAL A 40 -14.10 -11.28 0.15
N ILE A 41 -14.90 -10.40 -0.47
CA ILE A 41 -15.86 -9.55 0.22
C ILE A 41 -17.16 -10.33 0.41
N VAL A 42 -17.66 -10.39 1.65
CA VAL A 42 -18.93 -11.02 2.00
C VAL A 42 -19.88 -9.96 2.55
N PRO A 43 -21.11 -9.83 2.02
CA PRO A 43 -22.07 -8.86 2.53
C PRO A 43 -22.64 -9.30 3.88
N ASP A 44 -22.78 -8.35 4.81
CA ASP A 44 -23.60 -8.53 6.00
C ASP A 44 -25.08 -8.39 5.63
N VAL A 45 -25.72 -9.52 5.35
CA VAL A 45 -27.12 -9.55 4.88
C VAL A 45 -28.08 -9.03 5.95
N GLU A 46 -27.83 -9.32 7.22
CA GLU A 46 -28.71 -8.87 8.31
C GLU A 46 -28.67 -7.34 8.41
N HIS A 47 -27.48 -6.75 8.43
CA HIS A 47 -27.33 -5.29 8.49
C HIS A 47 -27.86 -4.58 7.23
N ASN A 48 -27.57 -5.14 6.04
CA ASN A 48 -27.91 -4.50 4.76
C ASN A 48 -29.41 -4.59 4.42
N THR A 49 -30.16 -5.50 5.03
CA THR A 49 -31.60 -5.66 4.78
C THR A 49 -32.49 -4.79 5.67
N LEU A 50 -31.93 -4.13 6.68
CA LEU A 50 -32.64 -3.16 7.52
C LEU A 50 -33.22 -2.02 6.67
N ALA A 51 -34.40 -1.53 7.05
CA ALA A 51 -35.16 -0.58 6.25
C ALA A 51 -34.40 0.75 6.03
N GLU A 52 -33.63 1.17 7.02
CA GLU A 52 -32.76 2.35 7.01
C GLU A 52 -31.54 2.20 6.08
N ASN A 53 -31.08 0.97 5.83
CA ASN A 53 -29.84 0.70 5.10
C ASN A 53 -30.07 0.27 3.65
N LYS A 54 -31.25 -0.27 3.33
CA LYS A 54 -31.57 -0.90 2.05
C LYS A 54 -31.27 -0.04 0.81
N ASN A 55 -31.40 1.29 0.93
CA ASN A 55 -31.18 2.25 -0.16
C ASN A 55 -30.01 3.20 0.12
N SER A 56 -29.13 2.86 1.06
CA SER A 56 -27.96 3.67 1.38
C SER A 56 -26.96 3.67 0.22
N HIS A 57 -26.34 4.83 -0.02
CA HIS A 57 -25.19 4.96 -0.92
C HIS A 57 -23.84 4.91 -0.17
N ASN A 58 -23.88 4.77 1.16
CA ASN A 58 -22.70 4.70 2.02
C ASN A 58 -22.27 3.24 2.19
N LEU A 59 -20.96 3.00 2.13
CA LEU A 59 -20.36 1.69 2.34
C LEU A 59 -19.51 1.68 3.61
N PHE A 60 -19.67 0.63 4.41
CA PHE A 60 -18.79 0.34 5.53
C PHE A 60 -18.17 -1.04 5.32
N LEU A 61 -16.84 -1.11 5.37
CA LEU A 61 -16.07 -2.33 5.12
C LEU A 61 -15.19 -2.60 6.34
N THR A 62 -15.11 -3.86 6.75
CA THR A 62 -14.29 -4.31 7.88
C THR A 62 -13.24 -5.31 7.38
N GLY A 63 -11.99 -5.12 7.81
CA GLY A 63 -10.85 -5.95 7.42
C GLY A 63 -9.54 -5.18 7.46
N ASP A 64 -8.46 -5.79 6.99
CA ASP A 64 -7.23 -5.05 6.73
C ASP A 64 -7.47 -4.05 5.57
N ASN A 65 -7.09 -2.80 5.81
CA ASN A 65 -7.34 -1.73 4.85
C ASN A 65 -6.60 -1.93 3.53
N LEU A 66 -5.40 -2.51 3.49
CA LEU A 66 -4.69 -2.76 2.24
C LEU A 66 -5.46 -3.74 1.36
N ASP A 67 -6.00 -4.82 1.95
CA ASP A 67 -6.82 -5.77 1.21
C ASP A 67 -8.15 -5.16 0.73
N VAL A 68 -8.81 -4.37 1.58
CA VAL A 68 -10.02 -3.64 1.19
C VAL A 68 -9.74 -2.70 0.01
N LEU A 69 -8.65 -1.94 0.08
CA LEU A 69 -8.22 -1.04 -1.00
C LEU A 69 -7.92 -1.83 -2.29
N ARG A 70 -7.27 -3.00 -2.21
CA ARG A 70 -7.03 -3.85 -3.40
C ARG A 70 -8.33 -4.31 -4.07
N HIS A 71 -9.37 -4.65 -3.29
CA HIS A 71 -10.68 -5.04 -3.86
C HIS A 71 -11.38 -3.89 -4.57
N LEU A 72 -11.33 -2.70 -3.97
CA LEU A 72 -12.02 -1.53 -4.48
C LEU A 72 -11.32 -0.92 -5.71
N GLN A 73 -10.03 -1.21 -5.92
CA GLN A 73 -9.22 -0.65 -7.00
C GLN A 73 -9.84 -0.79 -8.39
N ASN A 74 -10.46 -1.93 -8.72
CA ASN A 74 -11.01 -2.13 -10.06
C ASN A 74 -12.28 -1.33 -10.34
N ASN A 75 -13.04 -0.97 -9.30
CA ASN A 75 -14.37 -0.37 -9.44
C ASN A 75 -14.40 1.13 -9.10
N TYR A 76 -13.41 1.62 -8.33
CA TYR A 76 -13.36 2.99 -7.79
C TYR A 76 -12.12 3.78 -8.24
N ALA A 77 -11.39 3.29 -9.23
CA ALA A 77 -10.30 4.05 -9.85
C ALA A 77 -10.82 5.35 -10.44
N ASP A 78 -10.15 6.47 -10.15
CA ASP A 78 -10.50 7.83 -10.59
C ASP A 78 -11.90 8.34 -10.18
N THR A 79 -12.62 7.67 -9.28
CA THR A 79 -13.97 8.07 -8.84
C THR A 79 -14.00 8.75 -7.48
N VAL A 80 -12.88 8.81 -6.75
CA VAL A 80 -12.84 9.32 -5.38
C VAL A 80 -12.37 10.76 -5.36
N ASP A 81 -13.22 11.67 -4.89
CA ASP A 81 -12.92 13.11 -4.84
C ASP A 81 -11.97 13.48 -3.68
N MET A 82 -12.16 12.85 -2.52
CA MET A 82 -11.43 13.17 -1.29
C MET A 82 -11.16 11.92 -0.47
N ILE A 83 -9.95 11.83 0.06
CA ILE A 83 -9.54 10.81 1.02
C ILE A 83 -9.06 11.50 2.29
N TYR A 84 -9.67 11.14 3.41
CA TYR A 84 -9.24 11.55 4.76
C TYR A 84 -8.77 10.31 5.50
N ILE A 85 -7.53 10.35 6.02
CA ILE A 85 -6.94 9.27 6.80
C ILE A 85 -6.29 9.81 8.06
N ASP A 86 -6.45 9.09 9.16
CA ASP A 86 -5.77 9.36 10.43
C ASP A 86 -4.87 8.14 10.78
N PRO A 87 -3.72 7.98 10.10
CA PRO A 87 -2.84 6.85 10.33
C PRO A 87 -2.14 6.97 11.69
N PRO A 88 -1.59 5.87 12.24
CA PRO A 88 -0.77 5.95 13.46
C PRO A 88 0.42 6.91 13.24
N TYR A 89 0.66 7.82 14.17
CA TYR A 89 1.69 8.86 14.04
C TYR A 89 3.11 8.41 14.37
N ASN A 90 3.26 7.17 14.86
CA ASN A 90 4.52 6.57 15.29
C ASN A 90 5.26 7.44 16.33
N THR A 91 4.50 7.98 17.30
CA THR A 91 5.02 8.85 18.37
C THR A 91 5.72 8.06 19.48
N GLY A 92 5.61 6.73 19.45
CA GLY A 92 6.12 5.81 20.47
C GLY A 92 5.16 5.62 21.65
N SER A 93 4.18 6.51 21.82
CA SER A 93 3.09 6.36 22.80
C SER A 93 1.80 5.79 22.20
N ASP A 94 1.68 5.82 20.87
CA ASP A 94 0.53 5.34 20.10
C ASP A 94 0.53 3.82 19.87
N GLY A 95 1.57 3.12 20.32
CA GLY A 95 1.65 1.67 20.27
C GLY A 95 1.79 1.09 18.86
N PHE A 96 2.12 1.90 17.86
CA PHE A 96 2.36 1.40 16.51
C PHE A 96 3.54 0.43 16.51
N VAL A 97 3.32 -0.75 15.96
CA VAL A 97 4.32 -1.77 15.72
C VAL A 97 4.00 -2.35 14.35
N TYR A 98 5.00 -2.51 13.48
CA TYR A 98 4.79 -3.09 12.15
C TYR A 98 4.07 -4.44 12.30
N PRO A 99 2.78 -4.52 11.93
CA PRO A 99 1.95 -5.67 12.29
C PRO A 99 2.12 -6.81 11.29
N ASP A 100 2.64 -6.50 10.10
CA ASP A 100 2.62 -7.43 8.99
C ASP A 100 3.62 -8.57 9.23
N HIS A 101 3.07 -9.77 9.16
CA HIS A 101 3.86 -10.96 8.88
C HIS A 101 4.19 -10.93 7.38
N PHE A 102 5.44 -11.18 7.00
CA PHE A 102 5.74 -11.36 5.58
C PHE A 102 4.86 -12.48 5.03
N GLU A 103 4.11 -12.18 3.97
CA GLU A 103 3.20 -13.13 3.33
C GLU A 103 3.97 -14.26 2.60
N TYR A 104 5.26 -14.05 2.37
CA TYR A 104 6.14 -14.93 1.62
C TYR A 104 7.16 -15.62 2.53
N SER A 105 7.53 -16.84 2.14
CA SER A 105 8.63 -17.55 2.78
C SER A 105 9.97 -16.86 2.53
N ASP A 106 10.93 -17.08 3.43
CA ASP A 106 12.29 -16.54 3.33
C ASP A 106 12.93 -16.81 1.97
N ARG A 107 12.78 -18.04 1.46
CA ARG A 107 13.29 -18.43 0.14
C ARG A 107 12.61 -17.66 -0.99
N ALA A 108 11.29 -17.49 -0.92
CA ALA A 108 10.56 -16.72 -1.92
C ALA A 108 10.99 -15.24 -1.92
N LEU A 109 11.21 -14.64 -0.74
CA LEU A 109 11.73 -13.26 -0.64
C LEU A 109 13.14 -13.14 -1.24
N GLN A 110 14.03 -14.09 -0.95
CA GLN A 110 15.37 -14.12 -1.52
C GLN A 110 15.34 -14.26 -3.05
N ASP A 111 14.53 -15.18 -3.57
CA ASP A 111 14.39 -15.41 -5.01
C ASP A 111 13.75 -14.20 -5.72
N MET A 112 12.76 -13.53 -5.11
CA MET A 112 12.06 -12.39 -5.69
C MET A 112 12.91 -11.12 -5.75
N PHE A 113 13.67 -10.84 -4.69
CA PHE A 113 14.41 -9.59 -4.54
C PHE A 113 15.93 -9.77 -4.68
N GLY A 114 16.42 -10.99 -4.93
CA GLY A 114 17.84 -11.30 -5.05
C GLY A 114 18.63 -11.11 -3.75
N LEU A 115 17.98 -11.31 -2.60
CA LEU A 115 18.56 -11.04 -1.28
C LEU A 115 19.47 -12.17 -0.83
N ASN A 116 20.62 -11.81 -0.25
CA ASN A 116 21.39 -12.76 0.55
C ASN A 116 20.83 -12.89 1.97
N ASP A 117 21.36 -13.82 2.78
CA ASP A 117 20.88 -14.07 4.15
C ASP A 117 20.96 -12.83 5.06
N THR A 118 21.98 -11.99 4.87
CA THR A 118 22.16 -10.75 5.66
C THR A 118 21.12 -9.71 5.28
N GLU A 119 20.84 -9.56 3.99
CA GLU A 119 19.84 -8.63 3.48
C GLU A 119 18.42 -9.09 3.84
N LEU A 120 18.15 -10.40 3.79
CA LEU A 120 16.90 -10.97 4.27
C LEU A 120 16.71 -10.72 5.77
N ALA A 121 17.74 -10.95 6.58
CA ALA A 121 17.70 -10.65 8.02
C ALA A 121 17.45 -9.15 8.27
N ARG A 122 18.06 -8.28 7.46
CA ARG A 122 17.82 -6.83 7.51
C ARG A 122 16.39 -6.47 7.13
N LEU A 123 15.84 -7.06 6.07
CA LEU A 123 14.43 -6.89 5.69
C LEU A 123 13.52 -7.31 6.85
N LYS A 124 13.77 -8.47 7.45
CA LYS A 124 12.95 -9.00 8.55
C LYS A 124 13.09 -8.22 9.85
N SER A 125 14.16 -7.45 10.02
CA SER A 125 14.39 -6.63 11.22
C SER A 125 13.35 -5.54 11.45
N ILE A 126 12.55 -5.18 10.44
CA ILE A 126 11.47 -4.18 10.58
C ILE A 126 10.24 -4.74 11.30
N GLN A 127 10.07 -6.08 11.33
CA GLN A 127 8.93 -6.70 12.00
C GLN A 127 8.98 -6.48 13.50
N GLY A 128 7.82 -6.19 14.10
CA GLY A 128 7.77 -5.94 15.54
C GLY A 128 8.48 -4.65 15.95
N LYS A 129 8.78 -3.74 15.01
CA LYS A 129 9.44 -2.46 15.28
C LYS A 129 8.54 -1.27 14.90
N SER A 130 8.87 -0.14 15.52
CA SER A 130 8.23 1.17 15.31
C SER A 130 9.21 2.14 14.63
N THR A 131 10.14 1.61 13.82
CA THR A 131 11.11 2.45 13.10
C THR A 131 10.46 3.16 11.91
N HIS A 132 11.08 4.22 11.40
CA HIS A 132 10.61 4.89 10.18
C HIS A 132 10.51 3.92 8.98
N SER A 133 11.42 2.96 8.86
CA SER A 133 11.35 1.95 7.78
C SER A 133 10.14 1.03 7.92
N ALA A 134 9.81 0.61 9.14
CA ALA A 134 8.58 -0.14 9.44
C ALA A 134 7.34 0.68 9.05
N TRP A 135 7.26 1.93 9.53
CA TRP A 135 6.11 2.79 9.24
C TRP A 135 5.96 3.10 7.74
N LEU A 136 7.06 3.41 7.05
CA LEU A 136 7.05 3.64 5.60
C LEU A 136 6.66 2.39 4.82
N SER A 137 7.15 1.21 5.21
CA SER A 137 6.77 -0.06 4.57
C SER A 137 5.29 -0.36 4.76
N PHE A 138 4.72 0.01 5.90
CA PHE A 138 3.29 -0.13 6.20
C PHE A 138 2.43 0.85 5.39
N MET A 139 2.80 2.13 5.39
CA MET A 139 2.00 3.19 4.76
C MET A 139 2.10 3.21 3.24
N TYR A 140 3.26 2.85 2.68
CA TYR A 140 3.51 2.95 1.23
C TYR A 140 2.44 2.26 0.36
N PRO A 141 2.11 0.97 0.54
CA PRO A 141 1.13 0.31 -0.33
C PRO A 141 -0.28 0.89 -0.15
N ARG A 142 -0.63 1.32 1.08
CA ARG A 142 -1.94 1.91 1.39
C ARG A 142 -2.13 3.26 0.70
N LEU A 143 -1.13 4.13 0.79
CA LEU A 143 -1.13 5.43 0.12
C LEU A 143 -1.07 5.29 -1.40
N PHE A 144 -0.33 4.30 -1.92
CA PHE A 144 -0.28 4.03 -3.35
C PHE A 144 -1.67 3.73 -3.92
N HIS A 145 -2.45 2.85 -3.26
CA HIS A 145 -3.81 2.57 -3.70
C HIS A 145 -4.74 3.78 -3.54
N ALA A 146 -4.65 4.50 -2.42
CA ALA A 146 -5.44 5.71 -2.19
C ALA A 146 -5.21 6.76 -3.30
N LEU A 147 -3.95 7.02 -3.66
CA LEU A 147 -3.58 7.93 -4.74
C LEU A 147 -4.09 7.46 -6.11
N SER A 148 -4.15 6.14 -6.34
CA SER A 148 -4.64 5.60 -7.61
C SER A 148 -6.14 5.79 -7.84
N TRP A 149 -6.89 6.20 -6.81
CA TRP A 149 -8.34 6.47 -6.91
C TRP A 149 -8.66 7.94 -7.11
N THR A 150 -7.76 8.81 -6.71
CA THR A 150 -7.92 10.25 -6.82
C THR A 150 -7.31 10.69 -8.15
N GLY A 151 -8.08 10.68 -9.24
CA GLY A 151 -7.58 11.18 -10.53
C GLY A 151 -7.11 12.64 -10.45
N HIS A 152 -7.86 13.47 -9.72
CA HIS A 152 -7.52 14.87 -9.37
C HIS A 152 -7.80 15.22 -7.89
N GLY A 153 -8.11 14.20 -7.07
CA GLY A 153 -8.57 14.38 -5.69
C GLY A 153 -7.46 14.75 -4.71
N ILE A 154 -7.87 15.25 -3.54
CA ILE A 154 -6.96 15.70 -2.47
C ILE A 154 -6.91 14.60 -1.39
N ILE A 155 -5.70 14.22 -0.97
CA ILE A 155 -5.49 13.46 0.26
C ILE A 155 -5.19 14.46 1.38
N SER A 156 -6.06 14.54 2.38
CA SER A 156 -5.82 15.35 3.59
C SER A 156 -5.40 14.46 4.74
N GLN A 157 -4.45 14.97 5.50
CA GLN A 157 -4.22 14.58 6.90
C GLN A 157 -5.06 15.49 7.80
#